data_AF-A0A7H9HP93-F1
#
_entry.id   AF-A0A7H9HP93-F1
#
_cell.length_a   1.000
_cell.length_b   1.000
_cell.length_c   1.000
_cell.angle_alpha   90.00
_cell.angle_beta   90.00
_cell.angle_gamma   90.00
#
_symmetry.space_group_name_H-M   'P 1'
#
loop_
_entity.id
_entity.type
_entity.pdbx_description
1 polymer ?
#
loop_
_entity_poly.entity_id
_entity_poly.type
_entity_poly.pdbx_seq_one_letter_code
_entity_poly.pdbx_strand_id
1 'polypeptide(L)' 'MSHISLLKVASALLFLALICKLAQKLFKRYVVFQLRQWLMNCSGGECNNLRWWQSFSPLERLIWSFLDSTEVED' A
#
# COMPACT_ATOMS: atom_id res chain seq x y z
N MET A 1 -20.36 -33.44 20.20
CA MET A 1 -19.80 -32.17 20.73
C MET A 1 -18.64 -31.62 19.88
N SER A 2 -17.91 -32.47 19.13
CA SER A 2 -16.73 -32.11 18.30
C SER A 2 -17.01 -31.28 17.04
N HIS A 3 -18.12 -31.53 16.33
CA HIS A 3 -18.41 -30.83 15.06
C HIS A 3 -18.81 -29.35 15.24
N ILE A 4 -19.50 -29.03 16.34
CA ILE A 4 -19.96 -27.68 16.64
C ILE A 4 -18.77 -26.78 17.00
N SER A 5 -17.82 -27.28 17.79
CA SER A 5 -16.58 -26.57 18.11
C SER A 5 -15.70 -26.34 16.88
N LEU A 6 -15.64 -27.32 15.97
CA LEU A 6 -14.85 -27.23 14.74
C LEU A 6 -15.43 -26.17 13.78
N LEU A 7 -16.75 -26.13 13.63
CA LEU A 7 -17.44 -25.13 12.82
C LEU A 7 -17.25 -23.71 13.38
N LYS A 8 -17.22 -23.56 14.71
CA LYS A 8 -17.02 -22.28 15.39
C LYS A 8 -15.60 -21.73 15.22
N VAL A 9 -14.60 -22.60 15.19
CA VAL A 9 -13.20 -22.22 14.90
C VAL A 9 -13.03 -21.88 13.42
N ALA A 10 -13.62 -22.68 12.52
CA ALA A 10 -13.57 -22.43 11.09
C ALA A 10 -14.24 -21.08 10.73
N SER A 11 -15.40 -20.77 11.31
CA SER A 11 -16.06 -19.48 11.09
C SER A 11 -15.25 -18.30 11.65
N ALA A 12 -14.61 -18.46 12.81
CA ALA A 12 -13.73 -17.44 13.37
C ALA A 12 -12.49 -17.18 12.49
N LEU A 13 -11.87 -18.24 11.94
CA LEU A 13 -10.74 -18.10 11.01
C LEU A 13 -11.15 -17.41 9.71
N LEU A 14 -12.30 -17.78 9.14
CA LEU A 14 -12.84 -17.12 7.94
C LEU A 14 -13.14 -15.64 8.20
N PHE A 15 -13.70 -15.33 9.36
CA PHE A 15 -13.96 -13.94 9.76
C PHE A 15 -12.66 -13.14 9.91
N LEU A 16 -11.65 -13.72 10.52
CA LEU A 16 -10.33 -13.09 10.66
C LEU A 16 -9.67 -12.87 9.29
N ALA A 17 -9.76 -13.84 8.39
CA ALA A 17 -9.26 -13.73 7.02
C ALA A 17 -9.96 -12.60 6.24
N LEU A 18 -11.28 -12.44 6.42
CA LEU A 18 -12.03 -11.33 5.83
C LEU A 18 -11.58 -9.98 6.36
N ILE A 19 -11.36 -9.85 7.68
CA ILE A 19 -10.82 -8.64 8.29
C ILE A 19 -9.44 -8.31 7.71
N CYS A 20 -8.54 -9.28 7.62
CA CYS A 20 -7.22 -9.08 7.03
C CYS A 20 -7.32 -8.62 5.57
N LYS A 21 -8.20 -9.22 4.76
CA LYS A 21 -8.40 -8.82 3.36
C LYS A 21 -8.96 -7.40 3.23
N LEU A 22 -9.93 -7.04 4.08
CA LEU A 22 -10.48 -5.69 4.16
C LEU A 22 -9.41 -4.68 4.59
N ALA A 23 -8.63 -5.01 5.62
CA ALA A 23 -7.52 -4.18 6.10
C ALA A 23 -6.46 -3.98 5.00
N GLN A 24 -6.08 -5.04 4.27
CA GLN A 24 -5.17 -4.93 3.13
C GLN A 24 -5.74 -4.03 2.03
N LYS A 25 -7.02 -4.16 1.70
CA LYS A 25 -7.67 -3.34 0.67
C LYS A 25 -7.76 -1.87 1.08
N LEU A 26 -8.09 -1.59 2.34
CA LEU A 26 -8.11 -0.25 2.93
C LEU A 26 -6.71 0.34 3.00
N PHE A 27 -5.72 -0.43 3.46
CA PHE A 27 -4.33 -0.02 3.52
C PHE A 27 -3.82 0.34 2.13
N LYS A 28 -4.03 -0.52 1.12
CA LYS A 28 -3.70 -0.18 -0.27
C LYS A 28 -4.39 1.12 -0.69
N ARG A 29 -5.69 1.26 -0.46
CA ARG A 29 -6.43 2.44 -0.93
C ARG A 29 -6.00 3.74 -0.26
N TYR A 30 -5.79 3.75 1.05
CA TYR A 30 -5.47 4.97 1.78
C TYR A 30 -3.97 5.23 1.83
N VAL A 31 -3.17 4.22 2.17
CA VAL A 31 -1.73 4.41 2.37
C VAL A 31 -1.01 4.54 1.04
N VAL A 32 -1.35 3.76 0.00
CA VAL A 32 -0.71 3.93 -1.32
C VAL A 32 -1.15 5.24 -1.96
N PHE A 33 -2.41 5.66 -1.81
CA PHE A 33 -2.86 6.95 -2.34
C PHE A 33 -2.14 8.10 -1.66
N GLN A 34 -2.07 8.10 -0.32
CA GLN A 34 -1.39 9.16 0.43
C GLN A 34 0.12 9.13 0.22
N LEU A 35 0.74 7.95 0.12
CA LEU A 35 2.14 7.81 -0.26
C LEU A 35 2.37 8.34 -1.66
N ARG A 36 1.52 8.04 -2.64
CA ARG A 36 1.64 8.57 -4.01
C ARG A 36 1.51 10.09 -4.01
N GLN A 37 0.53 10.64 -3.30
CA GLN A 37 0.38 12.09 -3.16
C GLN A 37 1.61 12.71 -2.50
N TRP A 38 2.11 12.11 -1.43
CA TRP A 38 3.33 12.57 -0.75
C TRP A 38 4.55 12.44 -1.65
N LEU A 39 4.72 11.36 -2.41
CA LEU A 39 5.80 11.15 -3.37
C LEU A 39 5.75 12.17 -4.52
N MET A 40 4.54 12.51 -4.98
CA MET A 40 4.36 13.38 -6.13
C MET A 40 4.28 14.86 -5.76
N ASN A 41 3.87 15.22 -4.54
CA ASN A 41 3.82 16.60 -4.06
C ASN A 41 5.02 16.94 -3.20
N CYS A 42 5.54 18.14 -3.42
CA CYS A 42 6.47 18.75 -2.48
C CYS A 42 5.72 19.31 -1.26
N SER A 43 6.14 18.89 -0.07
CA SER A 43 5.77 19.56 1.18
C SER A 43 6.39 20.97 1.17
N GLY A 44 5.56 22.01 1.11
CA GLY A 44 6.01 23.39 1.30
C GLY A 44 6.10 24.29 0.07
N GLY A 45 5.66 23.86 -1.12
CA GLY A 45 5.46 24.74 -2.30
C GLY A 45 6.71 25.29 -2.98
N GLU A 46 7.88 25.20 -2.36
CA GLU A 46 9.16 25.61 -2.95
C GLU A 46 9.91 24.39 -3.50
N CYS A 47 9.58 24.00 -4.73
CA CYS A 47 10.37 23.02 -5.46
C CYS A 47 10.84 23.63 -6.78
N ASN A 48 12.16 23.77 -6.93
CA ASN A 48 12.87 24.19 -8.15
C ASN A 48 12.73 23.12 -9.26
N ASN A 49 11.51 22.76 -9.66
CA ASN A 49 11.16 21.67 -10.59
C ASN A 49 11.62 20.26 -10.17
N LEU A 50 12.24 20.10 -9.00
CA LEU A 50 12.70 18.82 -8.46
C LEU A 50 11.77 18.32 -7.36
N ARG A 51 11.33 17.07 -7.44
CA ARG A 51 10.55 16.40 -6.38
C ARG A 51 11.46 16.07 -5.21
N TRP A 52 10.93 16.07 -3.98
CA TRP A 52 11.73 15.86 -2.75
C TRP A 52 12.54 14.56 -2.77
N TRP A 53 12.04 13.52 -3.44
CA TRP A 53 12.71 12.23 -3.57
C TRP A 53 13.80 12.21 -4.64
N GLN A 54 13.78 13.14 -5.61
CA GLN A 54 14.84 13.30 -6.61
C GLN A 54 16.12 13.88 -5.99
N SER A 55 16.02 14.53 -4.83
CA SER A 55 17.19 15.00 -4.07
C SER A 55 18.05 13.84 -3.54
N PHE A 56 17.53 12.62 -3.51
CA PHE A 56 18.24 11.42 -3.04
C PHE A 56 18.36 10.38 -4.16
N SER A 57 19.55 10.28 -4.77
CA SER A 57 19.83 9.35 -5.89
C SER A 57 19.44 7.88 -5.67
N PRO A 58 19.64 7.24 -4.49
CA PRO A 58 19.19 5.86 -4.28
C PRO A 58 17.67 5.75 -4.20
N LEU A 59 17.00 6.78 -3.68
CA LEU A 59 15.54 6.83 -3.57
C LEU A 59 14.91 7.03 -4.96
N GLU A 60 15.53 7.86 -5.79
CA GLU A 60 15.14 8.08 -7.18
C GLU A 60 15.12 6.78 -7.98
N ARG A 61 16.20 5.99 -7.91
CA ARG A 61 16.26 4.70 -8.62
C ARG A 61 15.18 3.72 -8.16
N LEU A 62 14.91 3.66 -6.86
CA LEU A 62 13.87 2.79 -6.31
C LEU A 62 12.47 3.21 -6.76
N ILE A 63 12.20 4.51 -6.79
CA ILE A 63 10.89 5.05 -7.19
C ILE A 63 10.64 4.84 -8.69
N TRP A 64 11.63 5.08 -9.54
CA TRP A 64 11.52 4.79 -10.97
C TRP A 64 11.32 3.30 -11.22
N SER A 65 12.10 2.44 -10.56
CA SER A 65 11.91 0.98 -10.65
C SER A 65 10.51 0.54 -10.19
N PHE A 66 9.93 1.20 -9.19
CA PHE A 66 8.58 0.93 -8.72
C PHE A 66 7.52 1.37 -9.75
N LEU A 67 7.65 2.59 -10.28
CA LEU A 67 6.77 3.11 -11.34
C LEU A 67 6.74 2.18 -12.56
N ASP A 68 7.92 1.82 -13.06
CA ASP A 68 8.08 0.91 -14.20
C ASP A 68 7.42 -0.45 -13.92
N SER A 69 7.52 -0.98 -12.70
CA SER A 69 6.89 -2.25 -12.34
C SER A 69 5.37 -2.18 -12.27
N THR A 70 4.80 -1.01 -11.94
CA THR A 70 3.35 -0.81 -11.86
C THR A 70 2.70 -0.50 -13.21
N GLU A 71 3.46 0.02 -14.17
CA GLU A 71 2.97 0.32 -15.52
C GLU A 71 2.85 -0.96 -16.39
N VAL A 72 3.43 -2.08 -15.95
CA VAL A 72 3.36 -3.39 -16.61
C VAL A 72 2.11 -4.20 -16.21
N GLU A 73 1.30 -3.71 -15.27
CA GLU A 73 0.10 -4.39 -14.75
C GLU A 73 -1.23 -3.82 -15.31
N ASP A 74 -1.22 -3.19 -16.49
CA ASP A 74 -2.41 -2.85 -17.30
C ASP A 74 -2.56 -3.77 -18.53
#